data_AF-A0A2N1L6X5-F1
#
_entry.id   AF-A0A2N1L6X5-F1
#
_cell.length_a   1.000
_cell.length_b   1.000
_cell.length_c   1.000
_cell.angle_alpha   90.00
_cell.angle_beta   90.00
_cell.angle_gamma   90.00
#
_symmetry.space_group_name_H-M   'P 1'
#
loop_
_entity.id
_entity.type
_entity.pdbx_description
1 polymer ?
#
loop_
_entity_poly.entity_id
_entity_poly.type
_entity_poly.pdbx_seq_one_letter_code
_entity_poly.pdbx_strand_id
1 'polypeptide(L)'
;ITDLRDLDNNEVEYHKRINIESLLENEDYEVYGSIVSKNNSRLEGIYVNFGSYDVNGFFAMIKKLEESSINIKECRILWIIVEIPSKLLVFSPNNREFQVECIKESIILQSNKSNYYIRPSFSLSQGYTIFVHAYCPSTNYEPDNIIKLVKWSHNSIKFQVTSNNNFSTDNEEDINLELRICVLCSDYKNLKFDNKSEGGYSLDLTGYVLTKDNFNE
;
A
#
# COMPACT_ATOMS: atom_id res chain seq x y z
N ILE A 1 0.96 13.11 -3.65
CA ILE A 1 1.45 12.66 -4.99
C ILE A 1 2.93 12.96 -5.13
N THR A 2 3.76 11.99 -5.53
CA THR A 2 5.21 12.17 -5.72
C THR A 2 5.61 11.69 -7.12
N ASP A 3 6.29 12.54 -7.90
CA ASP A 3 6.89 12.14 -9.19
C ASP A 3 8.20 11.35 -8.98
N LEU A 4 8.49 10.43 -9.90
CA LEU A 4 9.69 9.56 -9.86
C LEU A 4 10.71 9.87 -10.96
N ARG A 5 10.61 11.06 -11.59
CA ARG A 5 11.41 11.48 -12.74
C ARG A 5 12.92 11.54 -12.47
N ASP A 6 13.31 11.69 -11.20
CA ASP A 6 14.68 11.81 -10.73
C ASP A 6 15.36 10.46 -10.42
N LEU A 7 14.62 9.36 -10.41
CA LEU A 7 15.19 8.01 -10.22
C LEU A 7 15.86 7.50 -11.49
N ASP A 8 16.86 6.62 -11.40
CA ASP A 8 17.43 5.94 -12.58
C ASP A 8 16.50 4.81 -13.06
N ASN A 9 16.55 4.37 -14.32
CA ASN A 9 15.70 3.28 -14.81
C ASN A 9 16.38 1.90 -14.80
N ASN A 10 17.68 1.86 -14.51
CA ASN A 10 18.50 0.65 -14.58
C ASN A 10 18.44 -0.21 -13.31
N GLU A 11 17.83 0.28 -12.24
CA GLU A 11 17.71 -0.44 -10.98
C GLU A 11 16.39 -1.23 -10.90
N VAL A 12 16.33 -2.19 -9.99
CA VAL A 12 15.12 -2.98 -9.69
C VAL A 12 14.49 -2.59 -8.36
N GLU A 13 15.23 -1.88 -7.52
CA GLU A 13 14.82 -1.42 -6.20
C GLU A 13 15.21 0.05 -6.04
N TYR A 14 14.31 0.86 -5.51
CA TYR A 14 14.51 2.30 -5.32
C TYR A 14 14.06 2.75 -3.95
N HIS A 15 14.76 3.73 -3.41
CA HIS A 15 14.39 4.41 -2.18
C HIS A 15 14.11 5.88 -2.50
N LYS A 16 12.85 6.29 -2.36
CA LYS A 16 12.42 7.67 -2.62
C LYS A 16 12.01 8.35 -1.33
N ARG A 17 12.74 9.39 -0.94
CA ARG A 17 12.31 10.27 0.15
C ARG A 17 11.07 11.08 -0.26
N ILE A 18 10.06 11.09 0.59
CA ILE A 18 8.84 11.90 0.45
C ILE A 18 8.80 12.86 1.63
N ASN A 19 8.93 14.14 1.34
CA ASN A 19 8.81 15.19 2.34
C ASN A 19 7.37 15.70 2.39
N ILE A 20 6.87 15.91 3.60
CA ILE A 20 5.57 16.51 3.86
C ILE A 20 5.77 17.93 4.37
N GLU A 21 4.92 18.86 3.96
CA GLU A 21 5.02 20.27 4.37
C GLU A 21 4.56 20.46 5.82
N SER A 22 3.60 19.65 6.27
CA SER A 22 3.10 19.65 7.64
C SER A 22 4.01 18.80 8.52
N LEU A 23 4.50 19.36 9.62
CA LEU A 23 5.25 18.60 10.62
C LEU A 23 4.29 17.61 11.30
N LEU A 24 4.54 16.31 11.11
CA LEU A 24 3.86 15.26 11.85
C LEU A 24 4.73 14.94 13.06
N GLU A 25 4.43 15.60 14.18
CA GLU A 25 5.25 15.54 15.41
C GLU A 25 5.27 14.14 16.05
N ASN A 26 4.40 13.21 15.62
CA ASN A 26 4.40 11.82 16.09
C ASN A 26 4.26 10.84 14.92
N GLU A 27 4.98 9.71 14.98
CA GLU A 27 4.88 8.54 14.07
C GLU A 27 3.55 7.77 14.23
N ASP A 28 2.49 8.41 14.73
CA ASP A 28 1.16 7.84 14.96
C ASP A 28 0.30 7.85 13.67
N TYR A 29 0.92 7.67 12.51
CA TYR A 29 0.26 7.61 11.21
C TYR A 29 0.78 6.45 10.37
N GLU A 30 -0.03 6.02 9.41
CA GLU A 30 0.35 5.00 8.42
C GLU A 30 0.17 5.56 7.02
N VAL A 31 1.07 5.19 6.12
CA VAL A 31 1.03 5.63 4.73
C VAL A 31 0.65 4.46 3.83
N TYR A 32 -0.31 4.73 2.97
CA TYR A 32 -0.81 3.77 1.99
C TYR A 32 -0.75 4.37 0.60
N GLY A 33 -0.57 3.54 -0.43
CA GLY A 33 -0.47 4.06 -1.78
C GLY A 33 -0.15 3.03 -2.84
N SER A 34 0.01 3.52 -4.06
CA SER A 34 0.32 2.72 -5.23
C SER A 34 1.19 3.50 -6.22
N ILE A 35 1.76 2.78 -7.18
CA ILE A 35 2.45 3.37 -8.32
C ILE A 35 1.54 3.36 -9.54
N VAL A 36 1.49 4.51 -10.20
CA VAL A 36 0.74 4.71 -11.44
C VAL A 36 1.64 5.26 -12.53
N SER A 37 1.29 4.96 -13.78
CA SER A 37 1.93 5.58 -14.94
C SER A 37 1.58 7.07 -15.02
N LYS A 38 2.35 7.80 -15.84
CA LYS A 38 2.08 9.20 -16.20
C LYS A 38 0.67 9.42 -16.76
N ASN A 39 0.12 8.40 -17.43
CA ASN A 39 -1.22 8.38 -18.03
C ASN A 39 -2.31 7.95 -17.03
N ASN A 40 -2.00 7.89 -15.74
CA ASN A 40 -2.92 7.51 -14.67
C ASN A 40 -3.48 6.09 -14.86
N SER A 41 -2.63 5.15 -15.27
CA SER A 41 -2.97 3.73 -15.26
C SER A 41 -2.21 3.04 -14.13
N ARG A 42 -2.88 2.14 -13.41
CA ARG A 42 -2.21 1.25 -12.48
C ARG A 42 -1.24 0.33 -13.24
N LEU A 43 -0.08 0.08 -12.67
CA LEU A 43 0.95 -0.77 -13.26
C LEU A 43 1.05 -2.09 -12.48
N GLU A 44 1.11 -3.22 -13.20
CA GLU A 44 1.44 -4.52 -12.62
C GLU A 44 2.96 -4.74 -12.68
N GLY A 45 3.51 -5.47 -11.72
CA GLY A 45 4.95 -5.76 -11.68
C GLY A 45 5.82 -4.63 -11.13
N ILE A 46 5.20 -3.61 -10.53
CA ILE A 46 5.87 -2.61 -9.72
C ILE A 46 5.06 -2.35 -8.45
N TYR A 47 5.76 -2.26 -7.31
CA TYR A 47 5.16 -2.21 -5.98
C TYR A 47 5.82 -1.13 -5.14
N VAL A 48 5.09 -0.59 -4.18
CA VAL A 48 5.58 0.41 -3.24
C VAL A 48 5.17 0.05 -1.82
N ASN A 49 6.13 0.13 -0.91
CA ASN A 49 5.91 0.09 0.53
C ASN A 49 6.39 1.42 1.14
N PHE A 50 6.01 1.70 2.39
CA PHE A 50 6.26 2.96 3.07
C PHE A 50 6.77 2.76 4.49
N GLY A 51 7.96 3.31 4.76
CA GLY A 51 8.63 3.14 6.04
C GLY A 51 9.55 4.31 6.37
N SER A 52 10.33 4.13 7.44
CA SER A 52 11.32 5.10 7.92
C SER A 52 10.73 6.51 8.09
N TYR A 53 9.72 6.59 8.95
CA TYR A 53 8.98 7.80 9.27
C TYR A 53 9.83 8.75 10.14
N ASP A 54 9.72 10.04 9.89
CA ASP A 54 10.23 11.11 10.75
C ASP A 54 9.34 12.36 10.63
N VAL A 55 9.68 13.41 11.39
CA VAL A 55 8.91 14.66 11.45
C VAL A 55 8.77 15.39 10.11
N ASN A 56 9.67 15.13 9.15
CA ASN A 56 9.68 15.74 7.83
C ASN A 56 9.05 14.84 6.76
N GLY A 57 8.64 13.61 7.08
CA GLY A 57 8.01 12.70 6.14
C GLY A 57 8.47 11.25 6.27
N PHE A 58 8.62 10.57 5.14
CA PHE A 58 8.82 9.12 5.10
C PHE A 58 9.55 8.69 3.83
N PHE A 59 9.97 7.43 3.77
CA PHE A 59 10.53 6.82 2.58
C PHE A 59 9.52 5.90 1.90
N ALA A 60 9.50 5.94 0.58
CA ALA A 60 8.86 4.96 -0.25
C ALA A 60 9.92 3.99 -0.79
N MET A 61 9.76 2.71 -0.48
CA MET A 61 10.54 1.62 -1.06
C MET A 61 9.80 1.10 -2.27
N ILE A 62 10.39 1.26 -3.45
CA ILE A 62 9.78 0.89 -4.73
C ILE A 62 10.53 -0.31 -5.27
N LYS A 63 9.77 -1.34 -5.64
CA LYS A 63 10.34 -2.51 -6.27
C LYS A 63 9.70 -2.82 -7.62
N LYS A 64 10.55 -3.07 -8.59
CA LYS A 64 10.21 -3.44 -9.97
C LYS A 64 10.58 -4.91 -10.20
N LEU A 65 9.69 -5.69 -10.82
CA LEU A 65 10.01 -7.03 -11.31
C LEU A 65 11.05 -6.93 -12.43
N GLU A 66 12.06 -7.81 -12.42
CA GLU A 66 13.19 -7.80 -13.35
C GLU A 66 12.75 -7.81 -14.83
N GLU A 67 11.71 -8.58 -15.15
CA GLU A 67 11.19 -8.72 -16.52
C GLU A 67 10.26 -7.58 -16.95
N SER A 68 9.98 -6.61 -16.09
CA SER A 68 9.04 -5.53 -16.43
C SER A 68 9.71 -4.45 -17.29
N SER A 69 9.03 -4.06 -18.37
CA SER A 69 9.44 -2.97 -19.28
C SER A 69 9.08 -1.58 -18.76
N ILE A 70 8.79 -1.46 -17.46
CA ILE A 70 8.29 -0.23 -16.84
C ILE A 70 9.41 0.81 -16.79
N ASN A 71 9.13 1.98 -17.36
CA ASN A 71 9.98 3.16 -17.21
C ASN A 71 9.62 3.93 -15.92
N ILE A 72 10.42 3.77 -14.87
CA ILE A 72 10.14 4.38 -13.55
C ILE A 72 10.07 5.90 -13.59
N LYS A 73 10.83 6.54 -14.50
CA LYS A 73 10.85 8.00 -14.66
C LYS A 73 9.51 8.55 -15.14
N GLU A 74 8.69 7.71 -15.74
CA GLU A 74 7.34 8.04 -16.18
C GLU A 74 6.27 7.61 -15.17
N CYS A 75 6.67 7.20 -13.97
CA CYS A 75 5.76 6.80 -12.91
C CYS A 75 5.59 7.89 -11.84
N ARG A 76 4.53 7.74 -11.06
CA ARG A 76 4.23 8.55 -9.87
C ARG A 76 3.74 7.67 -8.75
N ILE A 77 4.00 8.07 -7.52
CA ILE A 77 3.39 7.49 -6.33
C ILE A 77 2.15 8.31 -5.99
N LEU A 78 1.00 7.64 -5.93
CA LEU A 78 -0.19 8.14 -5.27
C LEU A 78 -0.19 7.59 -3.85
N TRP A 79 -0.24 8.46 -2.86
CA TRP A 79 -0.15 8.07 -1.46
C TRP A 79 -1.13 8.88 -0.62
N ILE A 80 -1.63 8.26 0.44
CA ILE A 80 -2.50 8.84 1.46
C ILE A 80 -1.86 8.60 2.83
N ILE A 81 -2.05 9.55 3.73
CA ILE A 81 -1.73 9.41 5.14
C ILE A 81 -3.03 9.10 5.86
N VAL A 82 -3.03 8.02 6.62
CA VAL A 82 -4.14 7.64 7.49
C VAL A 82 -3.67 7.80 8.93
N GLU A 83 -4.29 8.75 9.62
CA GLU A 83 -3.96 9.10 11.01
C GLU A 83 -5.04 8.59 11.96
N ILE A 84 -4.70 8.49 13.25
CA ILE A 84 -5.68 8.32 14.31
C ILE A 84 -6.23 9.71 14.68
N PRO A 85 -7.53 10.01 14.40
CA PRO A 85 -8.06 11.35 14.63
C PRO A 85 -8.03 11.81 16.09
N SER A 86 -7.91 10.89 17.05
CA SER A 86 -7.84 11.24 18.47
C SER A 86 -6.44 11.66 18.94
N LYS A 87 -5.39 11.50 18.12
CA LYS A 87 -3.99 11.72 18.52
C LYS A 87 -3.30 12.90 17.83
N LEU A 88 -3.75 13.31 16.64
CA LEU A 88 -3.10 14.33 15.84
C LEU A 88 -4.09 15.44 15.48
N LEU A 89 -3.58 16.67 15.31
CA LEU A 89 -4.37 17.86 14.98
C LEU A 89 -4.26 18.25 13.49
N VAL A 90 -3.48 17.51 12.70
CA VAL A 90 -3.14 17.85 11.31
C VAL A 90 -4.14 17.18 10.37
N PHE A 91 -5.35 17.71 10.32
CA PHE A 91 -6.38 17.19 9.41
C PHE A 91 -6.41 17.93 8.09
N SER A 92 -6.09 17.23 7.01
CA SER A 92 -6.57 17.68 5.70
C SER A 92 -8.11 17.81 5.73
N PRO A 93 -8.70 18.91 5.24
CA PRO A 93 -10.13 19.01 5.02
C PRO A 93 -10.63 18.07 3.92
N ASN A 94 -9.73 17.60 3.06
CA ASN A 94 -10.08 16.73 1.95
C ASN A 94 -10.26 15.28 2.44
N ASN A 95 -11.33 14.63 1.99
CA ASN A 95 -11.63 13.22 2.26
C ASN A 95 -11.96 12.91 3.73
N ARG A 96 -12.34 13.91 4.55
CA ARG A 96 -12.79 13.68 5.95
C ARG A 96 -14.07 12.84 6.04
N GLU A 97 -14.83 12.79 4.95
CA GLU A 97 -16.04 12.02 4.81
C GLU A 97 -15.81 10.51 4.65
N PHE A 98 -14.56 10.07 4.41
CA PHE A 98 -14.26 8.66 4.27
C PHE A 98 -14.17 7.98 5.64
N GLN A 99 -14.99 6.95 5.84
CA GLN A 99 -14.77 6.01 6.93
C GLN A 99 -13.60 5.09 6.56
N VAL A 100 -12.65 4.96 7.47
CA VAL A 100 -11.44 4.15 7.30
C VAL A 100 -11.35 3.15 8.43
N GLU A 101 -11.12 1.89 8.08
CA GLU A 101 -10.86 0.82 9.04
C GLU A 101 -9.46 0.24 8.78
N CYS A 102 -8.61 0.24 9.81
CA CYS A 102 -7.26 -0.33 9.73
C CYS A 102 -7.21 -1.69 10.43
N ILE A 103 -6.57 -2.66 9.79
CA ILE A 103 -6.41 -4.03 10.27
C ILE A 103 -4.92 -4.34 10.28
N LYS A 104 -4.46 -4.92 11.39
CA LYS A 104 -3.12 -5.49 11.53
C LYS A 104 -3.27 -6.98 11.70
N GLU A 105 -2.67 -7.76 10.82
CA GLU A 105 -2.75 -9.21 10.86
C GLU A 105 -1.36 -9.82 10.72
N SER A 106 -0.98 -10.69 11.65
CA SER A 106 0.29 -11.41 11.57
C SER A 106 0.13 -12.68 10.75
N ILE A 107 0.97 -12.84 9.73
CA ILE A 107 1.05 -14.05 8.92
C ILE A 107 2.45 -14.64 8.99
N ILE A 108 2.52 -15.95 8.79
CA ILE A 108 3.80 -16.67 8.65
C ILE A 108 3.98 -16.97 7.16
N LEU A 109 5.03 -16.41 6.56
CA LEU A 109 5.39 -16.68 5.17
C LEU A 109 5.97 -18.10 5.07
N GLN A 110 5.39 -18.95 4.23
CA GLN A 110 5.84 -20.33 4.04
C GLN A 110 6.09 -20.60 2.55
N SER A 111 7.11 -21.39 2.23
CA SER A 111 7.51 -21.69 0.85
C SER A 111 6.40 -22.37 0.02
N ASN A 112 5.55 -23.17 0.66
CA ASN A 112 4.44 -23.90 0.04
C ASN A 112 3.08 -23.17 0.13
N LYS A 113 3.03 -21.99 0.76
CA LYS A 113 1.79 -21.25 0.99
C LYS A 113 1.95 -19.78 0.63
N SER A 114 1.31 -19.39 -0.46
CA SER A 114 1.25 -18.00 -0.89
C SER A 114 -0.09 -17.33 -0.59
N ASN A 115 -1.12 -18.09 -0.22
CA ASN A 115 -2.48 -17.56 -0.04
C ASN A 115 -2.85 -17.43 1.45
N TYR A 116 -3.30 -16.24 1.84
CA TYR A 116 -3.65 -15.88 3.20
C TYR A 116 -5.06 -15.29 3.26
N TYR A 117 -5.84 -15.72 4.25
CA TYR A 117 -7.20 -15.24 4.47
C TYR A 117 -7.22 -14.36 5.71
N ILE A 118 -7.65 -13.12 5.53
CA ILE A 118 -7.81 -12.13 6.60
C ILE A 118 -9.30 -11.99 6.88
N ARG A 119 -9.68 -12.01 8.16
CA ARG A 119 -11.08 -11.89 8.58
C ARG A 119 -11.28 -10.55 9.29
N PRO A 120 -11.76 -9.51 8.58
CA PRO A 120 -12.09 -8.25 9.24
C PRO A 120 -13.19 -8.45 10.29
N SER A 121 -13.18 -7.61 11.33
CA SER A 121 -14.22 -7.56 12.37
C SER A 121 -15.53 -6.93 11.90
N PHE A 122 -15.57 -6.44 10.66
CA PHE A 122 -16.70 -5.78 10.02
C PHE A 122 -16.97 -6.40 8.65
N SER A 123 -18.19 -6.20 8.14
CA SER A 123 -18.58 -6.71 6.83
C SER A 123 -18.07 -5.82 5.70
N LEU A 124 -17.46 -6.45 4.71
CA LEU A 124 -17.04 -5.82 3.46
C LEU A 124 -18.21 -5.68 2.49
N SER A 125 -18.19 -4.58 1.75
CA SER A 125 -19.17 -4.29 0.70
C SER A 125 -18.48 -3.97 -0.62
N GLN A 126 -19.19 -4.21 -1.71
CA GLN A 126 -18.74 -3.80 -3.04
C GLN A 126 -18.53 -2.28 -3.06
N GLY A 127 -17.48 -1.82 -3.74
CA GLY A 127 -17.09 -0.41 -3.81
C GLY A 127 -15.99 -0.02 -2.84
N TYR A 128 -15.81 -0.76 -1.75
CA TYR A 128 -14.74 -0.49 -0.79
C TYR A 128 -13.38 -0.62 -1.45
N THR A 129 -12.42 0.19 -0.99
CA THR A 129 -11.05 0.18 -1.51
C THR A 129 -10.08 -0.30 -0.45
N ILE A 130 -9.27 -1.29 -0.79
CA ILE A 130 -8.30 -1.89 0.10
C ILE A 130 -6.90 -1.45 -0.29
N PHE A 131 -6.15 -0.97 0.69
CA PHE A 131 -4.71 -0.79 0.64
C PHE A 131 -4.07 -1.83 1.54
N VAL A 132 -2.94 -2.38 1.10
CA VAL A 132 -2.19 -3.36 1.88
C VAL A 132 -0.72 -3.19 1.61
N HIS A 133 0.07 -3.21 2.67
CA HIS A 133 1.50 -3.42 2.59
C HIS A 133 1.92 -4.37 3.72
N ALA A 134 3.14 -4.89 3.61
CA ALA A 134 3.70 -5.79 4.59
C ALA A 134 4.81 -5.10 5.36
N TYR A 135 4.91 -5.45 6.63
CA TYR A 135 5.97 -5.04 7.53
C TYR A 135 6.59 -6.29 8.15
N CYS A 136 7.92 -6.32 8.31
CA CYS A 136 8.63 -7.44 8.90
C CYS A 136 9.16 -7.01 10.27
N PRO A 137 8.56 -7.40 11.41
CA PRO A 137 8.99 -6.88 12.70
C PRO A 137 10.41 -7.27 13.11
N SER A 138 10.93 -8.38 12.58
CA SER A 138 12.27 -8.90 12.92
C SER A 138 13.40 -8.12 12.24
N THR A 139 13.08 -7.37 11.19
CA THR A 139 14.03 -6.51 10.49
C THR A 139 13.45 -5.11 10.49
N ASN A 140 14.18 -4.07 10.92
CA ASN A 140 13.70 -2.69 10.76
C ASN A 140 13.63 -2.23 9.27
N TYR A 141 13.58 -3.17 8.34
CA TYR A 141 13.47 -3.01 6.90
C TYR A 141 12.11 -3.52 6.44
N GLU A 142 11.53 -2.84 5.45
CA GLU A 142 10.31 -3.33 4.84
C GLU A 142 10.60 -4.60 4.03
N PRO A 143 9.74 -5.62 4.17
CA PRO A 143 9.92 -6.89 3.52
C PRO A 143 9.76 -6.76 2.01
N ASP A 144 10.58 -7.52 1.30
CA ASP A 144 10.60 -7.64 -0.15
C ASP A 144 9.49 -8.59 -0.67
N ASN A 145 8.26 -8.25 -0.28
CA ASN A 145 7.09 -9.05 -0.55
C ASN A 145 6.14 -8.35 -1.51
N ILE A 146 5.69 -9.11 -2.49
CA ILE A 146 4.63 -8.70 -3.41
C ILE A 146 3.30 -9.19 -2.85
N ILE A 147 2.37 -8.27 -2.66
CA ILE A 147 1.02 -8.56 -2.16
C ILE A 147 0.01 -8.27 -3.25
N LYS A 148 -0.88 -9.22 -3.51
CA LYS A 148 -1.97 -9.08 -4.47
C LYS A 148 -3.29 -9.49 -3.84
N LEU A 149 -4.33 -8.66 -3.98
CA LEU A 149 -5.70 -9.07 -3.69
C LEU A 149 -6.14 -10.11 -4.72
N VAL A 150 -6.54 -11.30 -4.27
CA VAL A 150 -7.05 -12.37 -5.14
C VAL A 150 -8.56 -12.34 -5.22
N LYS A 151 -9.23 -12.33 -4.06
CA LYS A 151 -10.69 -12.33 -3.95
C LYS A 151 -11.15 -11.87 -2.58
N TRP A 152 -12.42 -11.52 -2.45
CA TRP A 152 -13.04 -11.11 -1.19
C TRP A 152 -14.42 -11.74 -1.03
N SER A 153 -14.87 -11.84 0.20
CA SER A 153 -16.27 -12.12 0.57
C SER A 153 -16.69 -11.13 1.65
N HIS A 154 -17.95 -11.14 2.07
CA HIS A 154 -18.42 -10.22 3.10
C HIS A 154 -17.60 -10.26 4.40
N ASN A 155 -16.98 -11.39 4.73
CA ASN A 155 -16.27 -11.57 6.00
C ASN A 155 -14.80 -12.00 5.80
N SER A 156 -14.26 -11.94 4.58
CA SER A 156 -12.87 -12.35 4.35
C SER A 156 -12.22 -11.68 3.15
N ILE A 157 -10.91 -11.48 3.26
CA ILE A 157 -10.05 -10.98 2.18
C ILE A 157 -8.99 -12.05 1.92
N LYS A 158 -8.84 -12.46 0.67
CA LYS A 158 -7.79 -13.38 0.25
C LYS A 158 -6.66 -12.61 -0.43
N PHE A 159 -5.50 -12.57 0.22
CA PHE A 159 -4.27 -12.06 -0.37
C PHE A 159 -3.38 -13.20 -0.86
N GLN A 160 -2.70 -12.96 -1.97
CA GLN A 160 -1.52 -13.70 -2.37
C GLN A 160 -0.30 -12.89 -1.96
N VAL A 161 0.60 -13.48 -1.19
CA VAL A 161 1.86 -12.89 -0.77
C VAL A 161 2.98 -13.74 -1.35
N THR A 162 3.95 -13.11 -1.99
CA THR A 162 5.10 -13.80 -2.61
C THR A 162 6.37 -13.04 -2.24
N SER A 163 7.35 -13.76 -1.70
CA SER A 163 8.69 -13.22 -1.46
C SER A 163 9.51 -13.32 -2.74
N ASN A 164 10.21 -12.24 -3.09
CA ASN A 164 11.18 -12.28 -4.18
C ASN A 164 12.58 -12.75 -3.72
N ASN A 165 12.83 -12.80 -2.41
CA ASN A 165 14.08 -13.30 -1.89
C ASN A 165 14.10 -14.83 -1.97
N ASN A 166 15.12 -15.35 -2.65
CA ASN A 166 15.74 -16.62 -2.31
C ASN A 166 16.27 -16.49 -0.89
N PHE A 167 15.40 -16.63 0.11
CA PHE A 167 15.87 -16.89 1.46
C PHE A 167 16.70 -18.16 1.37
N SER A 168 18.01 -17.99 1.54
CA SER A 168 18.98 -19.08 1.54
C SER A 168 18.43 -20.20 2.41
N THR A 169 18.30 -21.36 1.81
CA THR A 169 17.77 -22.63 2.33
C THR A 169 18.53 -23.19 3.53
N ASP A 170 19.35 -22.39 4.20
CA ASP A 170 20.24 -22.85 5.25
C ASP A 170 19.61 -22.72 6.65
N ASN A 171 18.53 -21.94 6.81
CA ASN A 171 17.68 -21.95 8.01
C ASN A 171 16.21 -21.88 7.58
N GLU A 172 15.45 -22.95 7.84
CA GLU A 172 13.98 -23.04 7.67
C GLU A 172 13.22 -22.14 8.67
N GLU A 173 13.59 -20.86 8.78
CA GLU A 173 12.89 -19.95 9.66
C GLU A 173 11.70 -19.32 8.94
N ASP A 174 10.51 -19.80 9.30
CA ASP A 174 9.22 -19.17 9.09
C ASP A 174 9.30 -17.64 9.31
N ILE A 175 9.05 -16.85 8.26
CA ILE A 175 9.15 -15.38 8.36
C ILE A 175 7.84 -14.82 8.87
N ASN A 176 7.89 -14.20 10.05
CA ASN A 176 6.76 -13.48 10.61
C ASN A 176 6.61 -12.13 9.91
N LEU A 177 5.45 -11.94 9.28
CA LEU A 177 5.08 -10.74 8.57
C LEU A 177 3.83 -10.13 9.21
N GLU A 178 3.82 -8.83 9.40
CA GLU A 178 2.62 -8.08 9.77
C GLU A 178 2.04 -7.43 8.50
N LEU A 179 0.85 -7.87 8.11
CA LEU A 179 0.07 -7.20 7.07
C LEU A 179 -0.64 -6.00 7.69
N ARG A 180 -0.41 -4.82 7.12
CA ARG A 180 -1.13 -3.59 7.44
C ARG A 180 -2.09 -3.28 6.33
N ILE A 181 -3.36 -3.32 6.66
CA ILE A 181 -4.46 -3.23 5.70
C ILE A 181 -5.31 -2.03 6.08
N CYS A 182 -5.53 -1.13 5.14
CA CYS A 182 -6.46 -0.02 5.27
C CYS A 182 -7.64 -0.24 4.32
N VAL A 183 -8.85 -0.16 4.87
CA VAL A 183 -10.10 -0.29 4.12
C VAL A 183 -10.82 1.05 4.12
N LEU A 184 -10.95 1.65 2.95
CA LEU A 184 -11.82 2.79 2.73
C LEU A 184 -13.25 2.30 2.50
N CYS A 185 -14.09 2.49 3.50
CA CYS A 185 -15.49 2.08 3.54
C CYS A 185 -16.39 3.12 2.85
N SER A 186 -16.22 3.30 1.55
CA SER A 186 -16.97 4.33 0.82
C SER A 186 -17.30 3.95 -0.62
N ASP A 187 -18.45 4.44 -1.09
CA ASP A 187 -18.88 4.40 -2.50
C ASP A 187 -18.31 5.56 -3.33
N TYR A 188 -17.51 6.46 -2.73
CA TYR A 188 -16.87 7.54 -3.47
C TYR A 188 -15.95 6.97 -4.54
N LYS A 189 -15.93 7.62 -5.70
CA LYS A 189 -15.10 7.16 -6.82
C LYS A 189 -13.67 7.69 -6.77
N ASN A 190 -13.46 8.84 -6.14
CA ASN A 190 -12.22 9.59 -6.26
C ASN A 190 -11.73 10.12 -4.91
N LEU A 191 -10.40 10.13 -4.73
CA LEU A 191 -9.70 10.83 -3.66
C LEU A 191 -9.24 12.21 -4.13
N LYS A 192 -9.40 13.22 -3.28
CA LYS A 192 -8.84 14.56 -3.47
C LYS A 192 -7.44 14.61 -2.87
N PHE A 193 -6.44 15.10 -3.60
CA PHE A 193 -5.06 15.16 -3.11
C PHE A 193 -4.68 16.59 -2.76
N ASP A 194 -4.13 16.80 -1.57
CA ASP A 194 -3.80 18.14 -1.05
C ASP A 194 -2.77 18.88 -1.88
N ASN A 195 -1.87 18.14 -2.55
CA ASN A 195 -0.79 18.72 -3.32
C ASN A 195 -1.13 18.98 -4.81
N LYS A 196 -2.42 18.90 -5.19
CA LYS A 196 -2.91 19.31 -6.51
C LYS A 196 -4.21 20.09 -6.41
N SER A 197 -4.30 21.18 -7.18
CA SER A 197 -5.40 22.13 -7.11
C SER A 197 -6.70 21.64 -7.78
N GLU A 198 -6.65 20.73 -8.76
CA GLU A 198 -7.85 20.29 -9.49
C GLU A 198 -7.79 18.82 -9.94
N GLY A 199 -8.94 18.13 -9.82
CA GLY A 199 -9.15 16.74 -10.24
C GLY A 199 -8.77 15.72 -9.16
N GLY A 200 -9.76 14.98 -8.65
CA GLY A 200 -9.50 13.81 -7.81
C GLY A 200 -8.95 12.65 -8.65
N TYR A 201 -8.22 11.74 -8.02
CA TYR A 201 -7.81 10.49 -8.67
C TYR A 201 -8.77 9.38 -8.28
N SER A 202 -9.09 8.53 -9.25
CA SER A 202 -9.98 7.40 -9.01
C SER A 202 -9.36 6.40 -8.03
N LEU A 203 -10.19 5.83 -7.16
CA LEU A 203 -9.75 4.92 -6.10
C LEU A 203 -9.14 3.62 -6.64
N ASP A 204 -9.56 3.20 -7.83
CA ASP A 204 -9.02 2.05 -8.56
C ASP A 204 -7.54 2.22 -8.95
N LEU A 205 -7.06 3.46 -9.02
CA LEU A 205 -5.64 3.76 -9.25
C LEU A 205 -4.83 3.61 -7.97
N THR A 206 -5.41 3.96 -6.83
CA THR A 206 -4.71 4.07 -5.54
C THR A 206 -4.68 2.76 -4.76
N GLY A 207 -5.73 1.93 -4.87
CA GLY A 207 -5.87 0.70 -4.11
C GLY A 207 -6.59 -0.41 -4.87
N TYR A 208 -6.96 -1.48 -4.18
CA TYR A 208 -7.76 -2.58 -4.72
C TYR A 208 -9.24 -2.35 -4.43
N VAL A 209 -10.01 -2.04 -5.47
CA VAL A 209 -11.47 -1.89 -5.34
C VAL A 209 -12.13 -3.26 -5.27
N LEU A 210 -13.03 -3.43 -4.31
CA LEU A 210 -13.88 -4.60 -4.17
C LEU A 210 -15.00 -4.54 -5.21
N THR A 211 -14.96 -5.46 -6.17
CA THR A 211 -15.91 -5.53 -7.28
C THR A 211 -16.64 -6.87 -7.27
N LYS A 212 -17.63 -7.05 -8.15
CA LYS A 212 -18.27 -8.35 -8.31
C LYS A 212 -17.32 -9.38 -8.93
N ASP A 213 -16.39 -8.94 -9.76
CA ASP A 213 -15.49 -9.82 -10.51
C ASP A 213 -14.51 -10.57 -9.59
N ASN A 214 -14.14 -9.95 -8.46
CA ASN A 214 -13.30 -10.56 -7.43
C ASN A 214 -14.08 -11.01 -6.18
N PHE A 215 -15.42 -11.04 -6.24
CA PHE A 215 -16.26 -11.52 -5.15
C PHE A 215 -16.35 -13.05 -5.16
N ASN A 216 -16.27 -13.64 -3.98
CA ASN A 216 -16.46 -15.07 -3.75
C ASN A 216 -17.60 -15.21 -2.74
N GLU A 217 -18.71 -15.78 -3.22
CA GLU A 217 -19.89 -16.10 -2.41
C GLU A 217 -19.56 -16.99 -1.20
#